data_AF-A0A954WLJ6-F1
#
_entry.id   AF-A0A954WLJ6-F1
#
_cell.length_a   1.000
_cell.length_b   1.000
_cell.length_c   1.000
_cell.angle_alpha   90.00
_cell.angle_beta   90.00
_cell.angle_gamma   90.00
#
_symmetry.space_group_name_H-M   'P 1'
#
loop_
_entity.id
_entity.type
_entity.pdbx_description
1 polymer ?
#
loop_
_entity_poly.entity_id
_entity_poly.type
_entity_poly.pdbx_seq_one_letter_code
_entity_poly.pdbx_strand_id
1 'polypeptide(L)' 'MVRTNSTMLPLGTKAPDFSLINVDGTTVSLSDLADAPALLVIFMCNHCPYVIHVAPELARLAAEYQHKGVAV' A
#
# COMPACT_ATOMS: atom_id res chain seq x y z
N MET A 1 15.50 14.34 8.23
CA MET A 1 14.40 14.13 7.26
C MET A 1 15.02 13.57 5.98
N VAL A 2 14.69 12.33 5.62
CA VAL A 2 15.29 11.66 4.45
C VAL A 2 14.51 12.07 3.19
N ARG A 3 15.22 12.54 2.16
CA ARG A 3 14.66 12.96 0.85
C ARG A 3 15.15 12.02 -0.26
N THR A 4 15.24 10.73 0.05
CA THR A 4 15.70 9.71 -0.88
C THR A 4 14.58 9.38 -1.86
N ASN A 5 14.89 9.44 -3.15
CA ASN A 5 13.96 9.03 -4.19
C ASN A 5 13.71 7.51 -4.12
N SER A 6 12.56 7.07 -4.62
CA SER A 6 12.25 5.64 -4.70
C SER A 6 13.26 4.90 -5.59
N THR A 7 13.57 3.67 -5.22
CA THR A 7 14.29 2.74 -6.08
C THR A 7 13.28 1.98 -6.91
N MET A 8 13.24 2.26 -8.21
CA MET A 8 12.33 1.59 -9.13
C MET A 8 12.82 0.17 -9.43
N LEU A 9 11.99 -0.82 -9.12
CA LEU A 9 12.16 -2.18 -9.65
C LEU A 9 11.72 -2.22 -11.11
N PRO A 10 12.26 -3.14 -11.93
CA PRO A 10 11.78 -3.35 -13.29
C PRO A 10 10.27 -3.63 -13.33
N LEU A 11 9.56 -3.07 -14.29
CA LEU A 11 8.15 -3.38 -14.50
C LEU A 11 7.96 -4.88 -14.81
N GLY A 12 6.88 -5.46 -14.30
CA GLY A 12 6.64 -6.91 -14.37
C GLY A 12 7.35 -7.71 -13.27
N THR A 13 8.11 -7.07 -12.38
CA THR A 13 8.60 -7.72 -11.15
C THR A 13 7.40 -8.21 -10.33
N LYS A 14 7.39 -9.50 -10.00
CA LYS A 14 6.34 -10.09 -9.16
C LYS A 14 6.41 -9.50 -7.76
N ALA A 15 5.26 -9.23 -7.17
CA ALA A 15 5.18 -8.83 -5.76
C ALA A 15 5.85 -9.91 -4.89
N PRO A 16 6.80 -9.53 -4.01
CA PRO A 16 7.33 -10.45 -3.01
C PRO A 16 6.21 -10.90 -2.07
N ASP A 17 6.27 -12.15 -1.62
CA ASP A 17 5.35 -12.65 -0.62
C ASP A 17 5.56 -11.94 0.73
N PHE A 18 4.50 -11.80 1.51
CA PHE A 18 4.53 -11.19 2.83
C PHE A 18 3.48 -11.82 3.75
N SER A 19 3.74 -11.69 5.05
CA SER A 19 2.80 -12.02 6.12
C SER A 19 3.05 -11.02 7.25
N LEU A 20 2.13 -10.08 7.44
CA LEU A 20 2.29 -8.95 8.34
C LEU A 20 1.09 -8.83 9.29
N ILE A 21 1.35 -8.32 10.48
CA ILE A 21 0.31 -8.05 11.49
C ILE A 21 -0.35 -6.71 11.17
N ASN A 22 -1.67 -6.72 11.02
CA ASN A 22 -2.50 -5.54 10.83
C ASN A 22 -2.75 -4.80 12.16
N VAL A 23 -3.29 -3.59 12.10
CA VAL A 23 -3.58 -2.73 13.26
C VAL A 23 -4.58 -3.34 14.25
N ASP A 24 -5.39 -4.30 13.79
CA ASP A 24 -6.34 -5.06 14.61
C ASP A 24 -5.75 -6.36 15.19
N GLY A 25 -4.46 -6.63 14.93
CA GLY A 25 -3.77 -7.84 15.39
C GLY A 25 -3.95 -9.07 14.49
N THR A 26 -4.77 -8.99 13.43
CA THR A 26 -4.91 -10.07 12.45
C THR A 26 -3.66 -10.16 11.57
N THR A 27 -3.37 -11.34 11.04
CA THR A 27 -2.29 -11.51 10.06
C THR A 27 -2.88 -11.40 8.66
N VAL A 28 -2.24 -10.60 7.81
CA VAL A 28 -2.59 -10.44 6.39
C VAL A 28 -1.38 -10.85 5.54
N SER A 29 -1.64 -11.69 4.55
CA SER A 29 -0.66 -12.17 3.58
C SER A 29 -0.99 -11.75 2.16
N LEU A 30 -0.02 -11.85 1.25
CA LEU A 30 -0.27 -11.59 -0.17
C LEU A 30 -1.35 -12.51 -0.75
N SER A 31 -1.41 -13.76 -0.31
CA SER A 31 -2.42 -14.73 -0.76
C SER A 31 -3.84 -14.36 -0.35
N ASP A 32 -4.03 -13.66 0.78
CA ASP A 32 -5.36 -13.23 1.23
C ASP A 32 -5.96 -12.15 0.32
N LEU A 33 -5.14 -11.52 -0.53
CA LEU A 33 -5.51 -10.45 -1.45
C LEU A 33 -5.62 -10.91 -2.90
N ALA A 34 -5.51 -12.22 -3.17
CA ALA A 34 -5.42 -12.78 -4.51
C ALA A 34 -6.69 -12.61 -5.36
N ASP A 35 -7.85 -12.43 -4.72
CA ASP A 35 -9.13 -12.21 -5.41
C ASP A 35 -9.28 -10.79 -5.97
N ALA A 36 -8.44 -9.85 -5.53
CA ALA A 36 -8.48 -8.47 -6.03
C ALA A 36 -7.83 -8.37 -7.43
N PRO A 37 -8.50 -7.78 -8.44
CA PRO A 37 -7.91 -7.58 -9.77
C PRO A 37 -6.65 -6.70 -9.78
N ALA A 38 -6.43 -5.90 -8.73
CA ALA A 38 -5.22 -5.11 -8.54
C ALA A 38 -4.90 -4.94 -7.05
N LEU A 39 -3.61 -4.83 -6.74
CA LEU A 39 -3.08 -4.55 -5.40
C LEU A 39 -2.16 -3.33 -5.46
N LEU A 40 -2.39 -2.35 -4.59
CA LEU A 40 -1.52 -1.20 -4.36
C LEU A 40 -0.83 -1.35 -3.00
N VAL A 41 0.51 -1.47 -3.00
CA VAL A 41 1.30 -1.54 -1.75
C VAL A 41 1.98 -0.19 -1.51
N ILE A 42 1.73 0.41 -0.33
CA ILE A 42 2.27 1.72 0.05
C ILE A 42 3.16 1.58 1.28
N PHE A 43 4.44 1.95 1.15
CA PHE A 43 5.33 2.11 2.29
C PHE A 43 5.28 3.57 2.76
N MET A 44 4.75 3.81 3.96
CA MET A 44 4.61 5.15 4.53
C MET A 44 4.92 5.17 6.03
N CYS A 45 5.01 6.37 6.61
CA CYS A 45 5.13 6.55 8.05
C CYS A 45 4.36 7.77 8.56
N ASN A 46 3.92 7.69 9.82
CA ASN A 46 2.97 8.63 10.42
C ASN A 46 3.56 10.03 10.67
N HIS A 47 4.90 10.15 10.67
CA HIS A 47 5.58 11.40 11.02
C HIS A 47 6.25 12.07 9.81
N CYS A 48 6.17 11.49 8.60
CA CYS A 48 6.79 12.07 7.41
C CYS A 48 5.93 13.21 6.88
N PRO A 49 6.46 14.44 6.76
CA PRO A 49 5.66 15.56 6.25
C PRO A 49 5.15 15.39 4.82
N TYR A 50 5.84 14.60 3.97
CA TYR A 50 5.30 14.23 2.65
C TYR A 50 4.04 13.37 2.79
N VAL A 51 4.05 12.38 3.70
CA VAL A 51 2.89 11.51 3.97
C VAL A 51 1.76 12.31 4.61
N ILE A 52 2.06 13.13 5.62
CA ILE A 52 1.07 14.00 6.28
C ILE A 52 0.36 14.89 5.25
N HIS A 53 1.10 15.42 4.26
CA HIS A 53 0.53 16.24 3.21
C HIS A 53 -0.44 15.46 2.29
N VAL A 54 -0.10 14.22 1.92
CA VAL A 54 -0.91 13.43 0.96
C VAL A 54 -1.94 12.52 1.60
N ALA A 55 -1.88 12.27 2.91
CA ALA A 55 -2.74 11.30 3.60
C ALA A 55 -4.24 11.49 3.37
N PRO A 56 -4.81 12.72 3.40
CA PRO A 56 -6.23 12.92 3.13
C PRO A 56 -6.64 12.48 1.72
N GLU A 57 -5.81 12.77 0.72
CA GLU A 57 -6.09 12.40 -0.67
C GLU A 57 -5.87 10.90 -0.92
N LEU A 58 -4.86 10.30 -0.27
CA LEU A 58 -4.66 8.84 -0.30
C LEU A 58 -5.87 8.10 0.26
N ALA A 59 -6.43 8.57 1.38
CA ALA A 59 -7.63 7.98 1.97
C ALA A 59 -8.84 8.07 1.03
N ARG A 60 -9.02 9.23 0.37
CA ARG A 60 -10.09 9.44 -0.62
C ARG A 60 -9.94 8.50 -1.82
N LEU A 61 -8.74 8.40 -2.37
CA LEU A 61 -8.45 7.53 -3.51
C LEU A 61 -8.59 6.05 -3.15
N ALA A 62 -8.09 5.64 -1.98
CA ALA A 62 -8.22 4.26 -1.51
C ALA A 62 -9.70 3.84 -1.45
N ALA A 63 -10.55 4.65 -0.83
CA ALA A 63 -11.99 4.38 -0.79
C ALA A 63 -12.60 4.30 -2.20
N GLU A 64 -12.27 5.23 -3.10
CA GLU A 64 -12.78 5.25 -4.47
C GLU A 64 -12.40 3.99 -5.26
N TYR A 65 -11.16 3.52 -5.13
CA TYR A 65 -10.64 2.40 -5.91
C TYR A 65 -10.92 1.03 -5.27
N GLN A 66 -11.11 0.97 -3.95
CA GLN A 66 -11.62 -0.24 -3.29
C GLN A 66 -13.00 -0.62 -3.84
N HIS A 67 -13.88 0.36 -4.10
CA HIS A 67 -15.16 0.11 -4.79
C HIS A 67 -15.02 -0.40 -6.23
N LYS A 68 -13.85 -0.20 -6.86
CA LYS A 68 -13.52 -0.68 -8.21
C LYS A 68 -12.73 -2.01 -8.18
N GLY A 69 -12.54 -2.61 -7.01
CA GLY A 69 -11.87 -3.90 -6.82
C GLY A 69 -10.36 -3.82 -6.53
N VAL A 70 -9.80 -2.63 -6.28
CA VAL A 70 -8.38 -2.52 -5.90
C VAL A 70 -8.22 -2.79 -4.41
N ALA A 71 -7.36 -3.75 -4.05
CA ALA A 71 -6.87 -3.90 -2.68
C ALA A 71 -5.79 -2.84 -2.41
N VAL A 72 -5.90 -2.15 -1.28
CA VAL A 72 -4.99 -1.07 -0.83
C VAL A 72 -4.65 -1.29 0.63
#